data_AF-W6UT27-F1
#
_entry.id   AF-W6UT27-F1
#
_cell.length_a   1.000
_cell.length_b   1.000
_cell.length_c   1.000
_cell.angle_alpha   90.00
_cell.angle_beta   90.00
_cell.angle_gamma   90.00
#
_symmetry.space_group_name_H-M   'P 1'
#
loop_
_entity.id
_entity.type
_entity.pdbx_description
1 polymer ?
#
loop_
_entity_poly.entity_id
_entity_poly.type
_entity_poly.pdbx_seq_one_letter_code
_entity_poly.pdbx_strand_id
1 'polypeptide(L)'
;MHRGMRGLNKVMLGKAPFNRPWVLKSYAPFSDEDCNDCEAVSNREVERTVAVVAEAQLSDDEATSVYYLPPPASALVCLPPNPDPPPFNAFAEPLTIETRGLSPSSHLQEKKVDPFYVDSLNLQKEILNPGGVEIYVSASNLLENVAIVELENNLWVGGWNPRVPDLPSLFHMGDLLISVNDHKVQTQRQFKKIVEGTKRWVAQERQRKPDIALNPAEVKCRLRLRRLPLAKTLIVCRQMQDQKIGINFDDSGTNKVKSIDPEGPLACTGLLPFAPSFVKKSASVPFPMSVLRFLDQKQTNSAPVNFVPWTATEINHRPLNPFFKQHEADLLIGARGMVISVTFQPSDFMEALCRKIRKLKSHRTFF
;
A
#
# COMPACT_ATOMS: atom_id res chain seq x y z
N MET A 1 59.45 -5.87 -38.77
CA MET A 1 59.25 -7.35 -38.72
C MET A 1 59.96 -7.89 -37.49
N HIS A 2 59.44 -8.98 -36.87
CA HIS A 2 60.01 -9.71 -35.70
C HIS A 2 60.19 -8.87 -34.41
N ARG A 3 59.76 -9.28 -33.20
CA ARG A 3 59.96 -10.51 -32.38
C ARG A 3 61.42 -10.69 -31.91
N GLY A 4 61.74 -10.84 -30.62
CA GLY A 4 60.93 -10.71 -29.38
C GLY A 4 61.47 -11.56 -28.20
N MET A 5 60.89 -11.39 -26.98
CA MET A 5 61.21 -12.13 -25.72
C MET A 5 62.61 -11.84 -25.12
N ARG A 6 62.93 -12.01 -23.81
CA ARG A 6 62.24 -12.20 -22.49
C ARG A 6 63.29 -11.78 -21.42
N GLY A 7 63.02 -11.52 -20.13
CA GLY A 7 61.83 -11.53 -19.25
C GLY A 7 62.28 -11.53 -17.77
N LEU A 8 61.37 -11.48 -16.77
CA LEU A 8 61.62 -11.45 -15.30
C LEU A 8 62.19 -10.10 -14.78
N ASN A 9 61.75 -9.45 -13.68
CA ASN A 9 60.75 -9.69 -12.61
C ASN A 9 60.20 -8.29 -12.16
N LYS A 10 59.43 -8.01 -11.07
CA LYS A 10 59.03 -8.75 -9.85
C LYS A 10 57.69 -8.22 -9.28
N VAL A 11 56.81 -9.15 -8.84
CA VAL A 11 55.74 -9.08 -7.80
C VAL A 11 55.16 -7.72 -7.32
N MET A 12 53.83 -7.58 -7.47
CA MET A 12 52.90 -7.11 -6.43
C MET A 12 51.60 -7.94 -6.54
N LEU A 13 51.05 -8.45 -5.42
CA LEU A 13 49.88 -9.34 -5.44
C LEU A 13 48.57 -8.57 -5.24
N GLY A 14 47.74 -8.49 -6.28
CA GLY A 14 46.32 -8.17 -6.15
C GLY A 14 45.51 -9.42 -5.81
N LYS A 15 45.19 -9.65 -4.53
CA LYS A 15 44.21 -10.68 -4.12
C LYS A 15 42.81 -10.05 -3.99
N ALA A 16 41.91 -10.42 -4.90
CA ALA A 16 40.48 -10.30 -4.65
C ALA A 16 40.00 -11.45 -3.75
N PRO A 17 38.98 -11.23 -2.90
CA PRO A 17 38.04 -12.26 -2.52
C PRO A 17 36.64 -11.99 -3.11
N PHE A 18 35.93 -13.07 -3.40
CA PHE A 18 34.52 -13.07 -3.76
C PHE A 18 33.66 -12.48 -2.64
N ASN A 19 32.52 -11.86 -2.98
CA ASN A 19 31.35 -11.95 -2.11
C ASN A 19 30.01 -11.86 -2.88
N ARG A 20 29.47 -13.04 -3.18
CA ARG A 20 28.07 -13.37 -3.46
C ARG A 20 27.87 -14.82 -2.97
N PRO A 21 26.64 -15.31 -2.72
CA PRO A 21 25.38 -14.59 -2.52
C PRO A 21 24.75 -14.90 -1.15
N TRP A 22 23.65 -14.23 -0.79
CA TRP A 22 22.71 -14.79 0.19
C TRP A 22 21.94 -15.94 -0.46
N VAL A 23 22.28 -17.17 -0.10
CA VAL A 23 21.63 -18.40 -0.57
C VAL A 23 20.77 -18.98 0.55
N LEU A 24 19.64 -19.53 0.14
CA LEU A 24 18.73 -20.36 0.93
C LEU A 24 19.50 -21.34 1.85
N LYS A 25 19.32 -21.25 3.16
CA LYS A 25 19.70 -22.35 4.08
C LYS A 25 18.49 -23.25 4.31
N SER A 26 18.70 -24.54 4.10
CA SER A 26 17.67 -25.58 4.17
C SER A 26 17.06 -25.69 5.57
N TYR A 27 15.75 -25.95 5.61
CA TYR A 27 15.10 -26.43 6.82
C TYR A 27 15.51 -27.90 7.04
N ALA A 28 15.96 -28.23 8.24
CA ALA A 28 16.18 -29.59 8.71
C ALA A 28 15.65 -29.67 10.15
N PRO A 29 14.99 -30.77 10.55
CA PRO A 29 14.43 -30.88 11.90
C PRO A 29 15.56 -30.98 12.92
N PHE A 30 15.40 -30.30 14.06
CA PHE A 30 16.23 -30.60 15.23
C PHE A 30 15.70 -31.88 15.91
N SER A 31 16.64 -32.70 16.34
CA SER A 31 16.42 -33.93 17.09
C SER A 31 16.03 -33.64 18.53
N ASP A 32 15.37 -34.61 19.16
CA ASP A 32 15.13 -34.64 20.60
C ASP A 32 16.48 -34.70 21.36
N GLU A 33 16.64 -33.83 22.36
CA GLU A 33 17.52 -34.04 23.52
C GLU A 33 16.78 -33.55 24.77
N ASP A 34 16.78 -34.37 25.82
CA ASP A 34 16.04 -34.09 27.06
C ASP A 34 16.65 -32.93 27.86
N CYS A 35 15.80 -32.18 28.57
CA CYS A 35 16.19 -31.26 29.63
C CYS A 35 15.31 -31.50 30.85
N ASN A 36 15.80 -32.37 31.74
CA ASN A 36 15.16 -32.70 33.02
C ASN A 36 15.54 -31.66 34.08
N ASP A 37 14.61 -31.34 34.99
CA ASP A 37 14.77 -30.48 36.19
C ASP A 37 15.19 -29.02 35.91
N CYS A 38 14.47 -28.00 36.41
CA CYS A 38 14.33 -27.80 37.85
C CYS A 38 13.05 -27.04 38.30
N GLU A 39 12.46 -27.59 39.37
CA GLU A 39 11.74 -26.95 40.49
C GLU A 39 10.49 -26.07 40.27
N ALA A 40 9.53 -26.23 41.19
CA ALA A 40 8.25 -25.53 41.18
C ALA A 40 8.26 -24.27 42.05
N VAL A 41 7.64 -23.20 41.56
CA VAL A 41 7.27 -22.02 42.36
C VAL A 41 5.73 -21.94 42.45
N SER A 42 5.21 -21.47 43.57
CA SER A 42 3.88 -21.85 44.06
C SER A 42 2.72 -20.95 43.61
N ASN A 43 1.52 -21.54 43.57
CA ASN A 43 0.24 -20.86 43.30
C ASN A 43 -0.04 -19.73 44.31
N ARG A 44 0.24 -18.46 43.97
CA ARG A 44 -0.21 -17.33 44.80
C ARG A 44 -0.35 -15.93 44.16
N GLU A 45 -0.71 -15.85 42.88
CA GLU A 45 -0.95 -14.54 42.23
C GLU A 45 -2.21 -14.45 41.33
N VAL A 46 -3.10 -15.45 41.39
CA VAL A 46 -4.37 -15.47 40.63
C VAL A 46 -5.54 -14.96 41.50
N GLU A 47 -5.40 -13.79 42.13
CA GLU A 47 -6.48 -13.23 42.98
C GLU A 47 -6.35 -11.70 43.22
N ARG A 48 -6.23 -10.88 42.17
CA ARG A 48 -6.18 -9.40 42.34
C ARG A 48 -6.71 -8.49 41.22
N THR A 49 -7.27 -9.02 40.14
CA THR A 49 -7.72 -8.25 38.97
C THR A 49 -9.24 -8.06 38.85
N VAL A 50 -10.02 -8.42 39.88
CA VAL A 50 -11.50 -8.31 39.89
C VAL A 50 -11.96 -7.32 40.97
N ALA A 51 -11.51 -6.05 40.89
CA ALA A 51 -11.83 -5.04 41.92
C ALA A 51 -11.82 -3.56 41.46
N VAL A 52 -11.88 -3.24 40.15
CA VAL A 52 -12.06 -1.85 39.68
C VAL A 52 -13.03 -1.80 38.49
N VAL A 53 -14.31 -2.09 38.74
CA VAL A 53 -15.43 -1.79 37.82
C VAL A 53 -16.52 -1.08 38.62
N ALA A 54 -16.25 0.18 38.97
CA ALA A 54 -17.17 1.11 39.60
C ALA A 54 -16.74 2.56 39.28
N GLU A 55 -17.71 3.47 39.30
CA GLU A 55 -17.53 4.93 39.28
C GLU A 55 -16.84 5.55 38.04
N ALA A 56 -17.64 5.70 36.97
CA ALA A 56 -17.60 6.89 36.13
C ALA A 56 -19.06 7.36 35.93
N GLN A 57 -19.47 8.43 36.62
CA GLN A 57 -20.79 9.04 36.44
C GLN A 57 -20.79 10.02 35.26
N LEU A 58 -21.98 10.38 34.77
CA LEU A 58 -22.14 11.18 33.56
C LEU A 58 -21.70 12.63 33.73
N SER A 59 -21.14 13.17 32.64
CA SER A 59 -21.22 14.60 32.30
C SER A 59 -21.33 14.71 30.78
N ASP A 60 -22.53 14.99 30.26
CA ASP A 60 -22.71 15.34 28.86
C ASP A 60 -22.23 16.78 28.62
N ASP A 61 -21.30 16.99 27.68
CA ASP A 61 -21.37 18.10 26.70
C ASP A 61 -20.30 17.97 25.59
N GLU A 62 -20.51 18.70 24.48
CA GLU A 62 -19.67 18.84 23.28
C GLU A 62 -19.17 17.57 22.54
N ALA A 63 -19.87 17.23 21.45
CA ALA A 63 -19.50 16.16 20.51
C ALA A 63 -18.21 16.45 19.71
N THR A 64 -17.04 16.17 20.29
CA THR A 64 -15.73 16.41 19.66
C THR A 64 -14.97 15.12 19.35
N SER A 65 -14.78 14.84 18.05
CA SER A 65 -13.79 13.91 17.47
C SER A 65 -13.57 12.53 18.15
N VAL A 66 -14.21 11.49 17.60
CA VAL A 66 -14.04 10.07 17.99
C VAL A 66 -12.59 9.53 17.83
N TYR A 67 -11.68 10.27 17.20
CA TYR A 67 -10.25 9.94 17.11
C TYR A 67 -9.51 10.20 18.44
N TYR A 68 -9.77 9.36 19.45
CA TYR A 68 -9.07 9.42 20.74
C TYR A 68 -7.59 9.04 20.65
N LEU A 69 -6.82 9.54 21.62
CA LEU A 69 -5.37 9.40 21.72
C LEU A 69 -4.89 7.94 21.69
N PRO A 70 -3.73 7.63 21.08
CA PRO A 70 -3.23 6.26 21.01
C PRO A 70 -2.97 5.67 22.42
N PRO A 71 -3.37 4.41 22.66
CA PRO A 71 -3.13 3.70 23.92
C PRO A 71 -1.64 3.33 24.12
N PRO A 72 -1.24 2.92 25.34
CA PRO A 72 0.15 2.56 25.62
C PRO A 72 0.59 1.26 24.91
N ALA A 73 1.90 1.12 24.71
CA ALA A 73 2.56 0.10 23.88
C ALA A 73 2.46 -1.36 24.38
N SER A 74 1.62 -1.65 25.38
CA SER A 74 1.34 -2.99 25.90
C SER A 74 -0.02 -3.55 25.44
N ALA A 75 -0.86 -2.76 24.77
CA ALA A 75 -2.18 -3.19 24.29
C ALA A 75 -2.11 -3.62 22.81
N LEU A 76 -2.47 -4.87 22.51
CA LEU A 76 -2.63 -5.40 21.15
C LEU A 76 -3.92 -4.87 20.50
N VAL A 77 -3.95 -3.60 20.13
CA VAL A 77 -5.14 -2.94 19.58
C VAL A 77 -5.29 -3.21 18.09
N CYS A 78 -6.38 -3.89 17.70
CA CYS A 78 -6.80 -3.99 16.31
C CYS A 78 -7.14 -2.59 15.77
N LEU A 79 -6.70 -2.27 14.56
CA LEU A 79 -7.13 -1.08 13.84
C LEU A 79 -8.29 -1.50 12.92
N PRO A 80 -9.54 -1.05 13.14
CA PRO A 80 -10.66 -1.37 12.26
C PRO A 80 -10.41 -0.86 10.83
N PRO A 81 -11.07 -1.43 9.81
CA PRO A 81 -10.96 -0.94 8.44
C PRO A 81 -11.43 0.52 8.36
N ASN A 82 -10.74 1.32 7.56
CA ASN A 82 -11.12 2.71 7.35
C ASN A 82 -12.58 2.83 6.87
N PRO A 83 -13.32 3.89 7.28
CA PRO A 83 -14.61 4.20 6.68
C PRO A 83 -14.47 4.48 5.17
N ASP A 84 -15.59 4.63 4.48
CA ASP A 84 -15.57 4.97 3.06
C ASP A 84 -14.94 6.36 2.85
N PRO A 85 -13.96 6.50 1.93
CA PRO A 85 -13.24 7.75 1.75
C PRO A 85 -14.18 8.89 1.31
N PRO A 86 -14.14 10.08 1.95
CA PRO A 86 -15.01 11.19 1.57
C PRO A 86 -14.71 11.65 0.14
N PRO A 87 -15.70 12.21 -0.60
CA PRO A 87 -15.50 12.68 -1.97
C PRO A 87 -14.27 13.57 -2.14
N PHE A 88 -13.57 13.45 -3.28
CA PHE A 88 -12.39 14.26 -3.56
C PHE A 88 -12.74 15.75 -3.67
N ASN A 89 -12.09 16.57 -2.86
CA ASN A 89 -12.23 18.03 -2.85
C ASN A 89 -10.93 18.66 -3.35
N ALA A 90 -10.97 19.25 -4.56
CA ALA A 90 -9.80 19.92 -5.15
C ALA A 90 -9.28 21.12 -4.32
N PHE A 91 -10.15 21.75 -3.52
CA PHE A 91 -9.83 22.92 -2.70
C PHE A 91 -9.34 22.55 -1.29
N ALA A 92 -9.46 21.29 -0.86
CA ALA A 92 -8.86 20.84 0.38
C ALA A 92 -7.35 20.64 0.21
N GLU A 93 -6.59 20.82 1.29
CA GLU A 93 -5.14 20.66 1.30
C GLU A 93 -4.74 19.17 1.23
N PRO A 94 -3.88 18.76 0.26
CA PRO A 94 -3.37 17.40 0.18
C PRO A 94 -2.27 17.15 1.22
N LEU A 95 -2.10 15.90 1.66
CA LEU A 95 -0.92 15.54 2.47
C LEU A 95 0.30 15.36 1.56
N THR A 96 1.32 16.18 1.73
CA THR A 96 2.62 15.99 1.06
C THR A 96 3.34 14.78 1.64
N ILE A 97 3.75 13.83 0.79
CA ILE A 97 4.52 12.65 1.21
C ILE A 97 5.95 12.79 0.68
N GLU A 98 6.89 12.90 1.61
CA GLU A 98 8.32 12.91 1.32
C GLU A 98 8.89 11.49 1.38
N THR A 99 9.92 11.25 0.56
CA THR A 99 10.72 10.02 0.63
C THR A 99 11.40 9.92 1.99
N ARG A 100 11.00 8.93 2.79
CA ARG A 100 11.40 8.70 4.19
C ARG A 100 12.92 8.49 4.32
N GLY A 101 13.69 9.59 4.40
CA GLY A 101 15.16 9.53 4.43
C GLY A 101 15.94 10.84 4.62
N LEU A 102 15.38 12.04 4.35
CA LEU A 102 16.08 13.31 4.57
C LEU A 102 15.21 14.43 5.18
N SER A 103 15.04 14.43 6.51
CA SER A 103 14.97 15.66 7.32
C SER A 103 15.13 15.35 8.82
N PRO A 104 15.97 16.10 9.57
CA PRO A 104 16.01 16.03 11.02
C PRO A 104 15.02 17.01 11.67
N SER A 105 14.36 16.54 12.73
CA SER A 105 13.53 17.30 13.68
C SER A 105 12.24 17.98 13.16
N SER A 106 11.14 17.63 13.80
CA SER A 106 10.54 18.59 14.74
C SER A 106 10.18 17.85 16.04
N HIS A 107 10.23 18.54 17.18
CA HIS A 107 9.99 17.91 18.49
C HIS A 107 8.49 17.98 18.86
N LEU A 108 7.85 16.81 18.92
CA LEU A 108 6.76 16.57 19.87
C LEU A 108 7.13 15.35 20.73
N GLN A 109 6.63 15.29 21.95
CA GLN A 109 6.81 14.13 22.84
C GLN A 109 5.85 13.02 22.42
N GLU A 110 6.13 12.38 21.29
CA GLU A 110 5.32 11.25 20.84
C GLU A 110 5.40 10.10 21.85
N LYS A 111 4.23 9.60 22.25
CA LYS A 111 4.11 8.31 22.93
C LYS A 111 4.86 7.27 22.10
N LYS A 112 5.51 6.31 22.77
CA LYS A 112 6.31 5.24 22.15
C LYS A 112 5.41 4.19 21.44
N VAL A 113 4.65 4.63 20.45
CA VAL A 113 3.78 3.80 19.59
C VAL A 113 4.66 3.01 18.62
N ASP A 114 4.26 1.77 18.31
CA ASP A 114 4.95 0.94 17.34
C ASP A 114 4.93 1.60 15.94
N PRO A 115 6.10 1.81 15.28
CA PRO A 115 6.17 2.30 13.90
C PRO A 115 5.26 1.53 12.92
N PHE A 116 5.07 0.23 13.13
CA PHE A 116 4.17 -0.60 12.32
C PHE A 116 2.70 -0.15 12.40
N TYR A 117 2.28 0.28 13.59
CA TYR A 117 0.95 0.82 13.85
C TYR A 117 0.82 2.24 13.31
N VAL A 118 1.86 3.07 13.48
CA VAL A 118 1.95 4.43 12.93
C VAL A 118 1.82 4.42 11.41
N ASP A 119 2.48 3.49 10.71
CA ASP A 119 2.38 3.38 9.25
C ASP A 119 0.96 3.01 8.78
N SER A 120 0.28 2.12 9.50
CA SER A 120 -1.12 1.77 9.21
C SER A 120 -2.09 2.95 9.46
N LEU A 121 -1.90 3.68 10.56
CA LEU A 121 -2.66 4.90 10.85
C LEU A 121 -2.44 5.98 9.79
N ASN A 122 -1.19 6.17 9.33
CA ASN A 122 -0.87 7.19 8.34
C ASN A 122 -1.48 6.84 6.97
N LEU A 123 -1.43 5.56 6.55
CA LEU A 123 -2.12 5.11 5.34
C LEU A 123 -3.65 5.34 5.43
N GLN A 124 -4.29 5.10 6.58
CA GLN A 124 -5.70 5.46 6.77
C GLN A 124 -5.94 6.97 6.67
N LYS A 125 -5.09 7.82 7.27
CA LYS A 125 -5.20 9.30 7.13
C LYS A 125 -5.07 9.73 5.67
N GLU A 126 -4.16 9.14 4.90
CA GLU A 126 -3.98 9.40 3.46
C GLU A 126 -5.21 9.00 2.63
N ILE A 127 -5.79 7.84 2.90
CA ILE A 127 -7.04 7.37 2.26
C ILE A 127 -8.19 8.34 2.55
N LEU A 128 -8.31 8.80 3.79
CA LEU A 128 -9.42 9.64 4.26
C LEU A 128 -9.27 11.13 3.92
N ASN A 129 -8.07 11.65 3.66
CA ASN A 129 -7.88 13.06 3.32
C ASN A 129 -8.71 13.44 2.05
N PRO A 130 -9.63 14.43 2.13
CA PRO A 130 -10.48 14.79 1.00
C PRO A 130 -9.72 15.45 -0.15
N GLY A 131 -8.63 16.16 0.14
CA GLY A 131 -7.69 16.73 -0.83
C GLY A 131 -6.73 15.72 -1.44
N GLY A 132 -6.66 14.49 -0.91
CA GLY A 132 -5.75 13.43 -1.33
C GLY A 132 -4.32 13.62 -0.81
N VAL A 133 -3.35 13.15 -1.60
CA VAL A 133 -1.91 13.22 -1.28
C VAL A 133 -1.14 13.85 -2.44
N GLU A 134 -0.03 14.51 -2.14
CA GLU A 134 0.88 15.11 -3.12
C GLU A 134 2.27 14.46 -3.03
N ILE A 135 2.81 14.03 -4.17
CA ILE A 135 4.12 13.37 -4.27
C ILE A 135 4.98 13.96 -5.40
N TYR A 136 6.30 13.86 -5.26
CA TYR A 136 7.27 14.46 -6.18
C TYR A 136 8.19 13.38 -6.78
N VAL A 137 7.97 13.01 -8.05
CA VAL A 137 8.61 11.86 -8.71
C VAL A 137 9.32 12.29 -9.99
N SER A 138 10.52 11.78 -10.28
CA SER A 138 11.24 12.16 -11.50
C SER A 138 10.47 11.78 -12.77
N ALA A 139 10.46 12.69 -13.74
CA ALA A 139 9.71 12.56 -14.97
C ALA A 139 10.15 11.36 -15.84
N SER A 140 11.40 10.90 -15.69
CA SER A 140 11.87 9.64 -16.29
C SER A 140 11.26 8.42 -15.58
N ASN A 141 11.29 8.37 -14.24
CA ASN A 141 10.68 7.27 -13.49
C ASN A 141 9.17 7.15 -13.75
N LEU A 142 8.47 8.26 -13.93
CA LEU A 142 7.04 8.28 -14.28
C LEU A 142 6.70 7.73 -15.68
N LEU A 143 7.66 7.70 -16.61
CA LEU A 143 7.47 7.17 -17.97
C LEU A 143 7.98 5.72 -18.11
N GLU A 144 9.00 5.37 -17.33
CA GLU A 144 9.79 4.14 -17.51
C GLU A 144 9.56 3.12 -16.38
N ASN A 145 9.30 3.58 -15.16
CA ASN A 145 9.31 2.76 -13.93
C ASN A 145 7.96 2.74 -13.17
N VAL A 146 6.90 3.41 -13.65
CA VAL A 146 5.56 3.40 -13.01
C VAL A 146 4.48 3.01 -14.04
N ALA A 147 3.62 2.06 -13.67
CA ALA A 147 2.57 1.52 -14.53
C ALA A 147 1.27 2.33 -14.42
N ILE A 148 1.16 3.45 -15.15
CA ILE A 148 -0.08 4.25 -15.20
C ILE A 148 -1.09 3.64 -16.18
N VAL A 149 -2.27 3.27 -15.66
CA VAL A 149 -3.31 2.46 -16.31
C VAL A 149 -4.61 3.25 -16.47
N GLU A 150 -5.20 3.24 -17.67
CA GLU A 150 -6.47 3.91 -17.96
C GLU A 150 -7.66 2.96 -17.79
N LEU A 151 -8.59 3.26 -16.87
CA LEU A 151 -9.76 2.42 -16.52
C LEU A 151 -10.91 3.32 -16.05
N GLU A 152 -12.13 3.09 -16.55
CA GLU A 152 -13.33 3.92 -16.29
C GLU A 152 -13.08 5.44 -16.37
N ASN A 153 -12.47 5.90 -17.47
CA ASN A 153 -12.12 7.30 -17.75
C ASN A 153 -11.24 7.97 -16.67
N ASN A 154 -10.49 7.17 -15.92
CA ASN A 154 -9.59 7.58 -14.86
C ASN A 154 -8.21 6.92 -15.01
N LEU A 155 -7.18 7.51 -14.39
CA LEU A 155 -5.82 6.98 -14.39
C LEU A 155 -5.47 6.38 -13.03
N TRP A 156 -4.99 5.14 -13.04
CA TRP A 156 -4.70 4.35 -11.84
C TRP A 156 -3.26 3.89 -11.83
N VAL A 157 -2.66 3.79 -10.64
CA VAL A 157 -1.32 3.22 -10.46
C VAL A 157 -1.43 1.70 -10.36
N GLY A 158 -0.93 1.00 -11.38
CA GLY A 158 -0.97 -0.46 -11.47
C GLY A 158 0.26 -1.19 -10.91
N GLY A 159 1.28 -0.46 -10.44
CA GLY A 159 2.55 -1.01 -10.00
C GLY A 159 3.73 -0.09 -10.34
N TRP A 160 4.92 -0.42 -9.84
CA TRP A 160 6.16 0.36 -10.00
C TRP A 160 7.38 -0.55 -9.91
N ASN A 161 8.50 -0.16 -10.50
CA ASN A 161 9.73 -0.93 -10.43
C ASN A 161 10.29 -0.91 -8.98
N PRO A 162 10.29 -2.05 -8.24
CA PRO A 162 10.71 -2.06 -6.84
C PRO A 162 12.22 -1.88 -6.65
N ARG A 163 12.99 -1.83 -7.74
CA ARG A 163 14.45 -1.59 -7.73
C ARG A 163 14.80 -0.10 -7.76
N VAL A 164 13.82 0.79 -7.87
CA VAL A 164 14.00 2.25 -7.76
C VAL A 164 13.67 2.65 -6.32
N PRO A 165 14.64 3.14 -5.51
CA PRO A 165 14.48 3.25 -4.05
C PRO A 165 13.23 4.01 -3.57
N ASP A 166 12.87 5.09 -4.25
CA ASP A 166 11.82 6.00 -3.81
C ASP A 166 10.41 5.45 -4.05
N LEU A 167 10.18 4.74 -5.16
CA LEU A 167 8.83 4.43 -5.67
C LEU A 167 7.97 3.61 -4.69
N PRO A 168 8.49 2.58 -3.98
CA PRO A 168 7.75 1.84 -2.98
C PRO A 168 7.25 2.66 -1.77
N SER A 169 7.78 3.87 -1.54
CA SER A 169 7.35 4.75 -0.45
C SER A 169 6.29 5.78 -0.84
N LEU A 170 6.05 5.98 -2.15
CA LEU A 170 5.19 7.03 -2.66
C LEU A 170 3.87 6.48 -3.24
N PHE A 171 3.93 5.29 -3.84
CA PHE A 171 2.84 4.66 -4.57
C PHE A 171 2.25 3.45 -3.85
N HIS A 172 0.93 3.31 -3.92
CA HIS A 172 0.20 2.09 -3.58
C HIS A 172 -0.56 1.61 -4.82
N MET A 173 -0.80 0.30 -4.94
CA MET A 173 -1.45 -0.25 -6.12
C MET A 173 -2.95 0.05 -6.05
N GLY A 174 -3.49 0.78 -7.02
CA GLY A 174 -4.86 1.30 -6.96
C GLY A 174 -4.98 2.75 -6.52
N ASP A 175 -3.87 3.50 -6.36
CA ASP A 175 -3.94 4.97 -6.32
C ASP A 175 -4.62 5.52 -7.57
N LEU A 176 -5.46 6.54 -7.38
CA LEU A 176 -6.13 7.28 -8.46
C LEU A 176 -5.37 8.59 -8.72
N LEU A 177 -4.78 8.74 -9.90
CA LEU A 177 -4.05 9.93 -10.32
C LEU A 177 -5.02 11.03 -10.78
N ILE A 178 -4.98 12.18 -10.09
CA ILE A 178 -5.88 13.32 -10.35
C ILE A 178 -5.23 14.36 -11.28
N SER A 179 -4.01 14.79 -10.97
CA SER A 179 -3.29 15.81 -11.74
C SER A 179 -1.77 15.62 -11.76
N VAL A 180 -1.15 16.19 -12.80
CA VAL A 180 0.31 16.27 -12.99
C VAL A 180 0.68 17.73 -13.16
N ASN A 181 1.50 18.30 -12.27
CA ASN A 181 1.88 19.71 -12.26
C ASN A 181 0.63 20.62 -12.40
N ASP A 182 -0.36 20.40 -11.52
CA ASP A 182 -1.70 21.01 -11.50
C ASP A 182 -2.62 20.75 -12.71
N HIS A 183 -2.12 20.17 -13.79
CA HIS A 183 -2.95 19.81 -14.95
C HIS A 183 -3.72 18.51 -14.66
N LYS A 184 -5.05 18.59 -14.56
CA LYS A 184 -5.94 17.42 -14.39
C LYS A 184 -5.73 16.43 -15.54
N VAL A 185 -5.63 15.14 -15.22
CA VAL A 185 -5.45 14.06 -16.20
C VAL A 185 -6.54 13.00 -16.07
N GLN A 186 -6.97 12.47 -17.22
CA GLN A 186 -7.94 11.36 -17.31
C GLN A 186 -7.54 10.29 -18.32
N THR A 187 -6.60 10.60 -19.22
CA THR A 187 -6.11 9.69 -20.27
C THR A 187 -4.59 9.59 -20.29
N GLN A 188 -4.06 8.42 -20.67
CA GLN A 188 -2.63 8.16 -20.69
C GLN A 188 -1.90 9.07 -21.70
N ARG A 189 -2.63 9.57 -22.72
CA ARG A 189 -2.15 10.57 -23.69
C ARG A 189 -1.93 11.94 -23.06
N GLN A 190 -2.83 12.40 -22.19
CA GLN A 190 -2.64 13.66 -21.44
C GLN A 190 -1.44 13.54 -20.50
N PHE A 191 -1.40 12.46 -19.70
CA PHE A 191 -0.30 12.16 -18.78
C PHE A 191 1.06 12.22 -19.47
N LYS A 192 1.26 11.43 -20.54
CA LYS A 192 2.52 11.43 -21.30
C LYS A 192 2.86 12.80 -21.87
N LYS A 193 1.91 13.50 -22.50
CA LYS A 193 2.13 14.84 -23.06
C LYS A 193 2.65 15.84 -22.01
N ILE A 194 2.13 15.78 -20.78
CA ILE A 194 2.56 16.67 -19.68
C ILE A 194 3.97 16.29 -19.21
N VAL A 195 4.22 15.03 -18.87
CA VAL A 195 5.52 14.59 -18.32
C VAL A 195 6.66 14.74 -19.35
N GLU A 196 6.40 14.40 -20.62
CA GLU A 196 7.32 14.66 -21.75
C GLU A 196 7.46 16.16 -22.06
N GLY A 197 6.45 16.97 -21.73
CA GLY A 197 6.51 18.43 -21.74
C GLY A 197 7.50 18.96 -20.71
N THR A 198 7.38 18.51 -19.46
CA THR A 198 8.29 18.91 -18.36
C THR A 198 9.75 18.52 -18.64
N LYS A 199 10.02 17.31 -19.15
CA LYS A 199 11.38 16.90 -19.57
C LYS A 199 11.96 17.83 -20.65
N ARG A 200 11.15 18.23 -21.64
CA ARG A 200 11.59 19.14 -22.71
C ARG A 200 11.78 20.58 -22.26
N TRP A 201 10.92 21.08 -21.36
CA TRP A 201 11.03 22.43 -20.81
C TRP A 201 12.35 22.63 -20.05
N VAL A 202 12.71 21.72 -19.14
CA VAL A 202 14.01 21.80 -18.43
C VAL A 202 15.19 21.62 -19.39
N ALA A 203 15.08 20.75 -20.39
CA ALA A 203 16.13 20.62 -21.41
C ALA A 203 16.36 21.91 -22.22
N GLN A 204 15.31 22.71 -22.46
CA GLN A 204 15.41 24.02 -23.09
C GLN A 204 15.97 25.10 -22.16
N GLU A 205 15.56 25.13 -20.89
CA GLU A 205 16.10 26.11 -19.94
C GLU A 205 17.58 25.82 -19.61
N ARG A 206 18.01 24.55 -19.63
CA ARG A 206 19.42 24.15 -19.59
C ARG A 206 20.26 24.72 -20.75
N GLN A 207 19.67 24.89 -21.93
CA GLN A 207 20.34 25.55 -23.06
C GLN A 207 20.40 27.07 -22.91
N ARG A 208 19.57 27.67 -22.06
CA ARG A 208 19.57 29.12 -21.77
C ARG A 208 20.45 29.51 -20.58
N LYS A 209 20.54 28.65 -19.55
CA LYS A 209 21.26 28.89 -18.30
C LYS A 209 21.98 27.61 -17.86
N PRO A 210 23.18 27.31 -18.41
CA PRO A 210 23.88 26.07 -18.09
C PRO A 210 24.24 25.96 -16.60
N ASP A 211 24.54 27.08 -15.94
CA ASP A 211 25.07 27.13 -14.57
C ASP A 211 24.01 26.88 -13.47
N ILE A 212 22.73 26.89 -13.84
CA ILE A 212 21.58 26.66 -12.93
C ILE A 212 20.83 25.37 -13.32
N ALA A 213 21.34 24.63 -14.30
CA ALA A 213 20.61 23.53 -14.94
C ALA A 213 20.60 22.24 -14.11
N LEU A 214 19.46 21.98 -13.44
CA LEU A 214 19.11 20.67 -12.89
C LEU A 214 19.35 19.52 -13.89
N ASN A 215 19.80 18.38 -13.39
CA ASN A 215 19.99 17.18 -14.19
C ASN A 215 18.63 16.71 -14.76
N PRO A 216 18.55 16.26 -16.03
CA PRO A 216 17.34 15.64 -16.57
C PRO A 216 16.78 14.45 -15.75
N ALA A 217 17.59 13.83 -14.88
CA ALA A 217 17.16 12.81 -13.93
C ALA A 217 16.52 13.39 -12.64
N GLU A 218 16.86 14.61 -12.24
CA GLU A 218 16.35 15.33 -11.05
C GLU A 218 15.03 16.05 -11.32
N VAL A 219 14.58 16.14 -12.58
CA VAL A 219 13.34 16.81 -12.98
C VAL A 219 12.12 16.09 -12.41
N LYS A 220 11.69 16.48 -11.21
CA LYS A 220 10.47 15.97 -10.56
C LYS A 220 9.21 16.58 -11.18
N CYS A 221 8.17 15.77 -11.36
CA CYS A 221 6.80 16.21 -11.53
C CYS A 221 6.06 16.06 -10.20
N ARG A 222 5.21 17.03 -9.91
CA ARG A 222 4.32 17.07 -8.76
C ARG A 222 3.03 16.35 -9.15
N LEU A 223 2.69 15.27 -8.45
CA LEU A 223 1.48 14.48 -8.69
C LEU A 223 0.51 14.64 -7.54
N ARG A 224 -0.76 14.90 -7.84
CA ARG A 224 -1.83 14.81 -6.86
C ARG A 224 -2.58 13.50 -7.08
N LEU A 225 -2.59 12.65 -6.07
CA LEU A 225 -3.27 11.35 -6.06
C LEU A 225 -4.44 11.39 -5.08
N ARG A 226 -5.47 10.58 -5.32
CA ARG A 226 -6.29 10.05 -4.24
C ARG A 226 -5.73 8.68 -3.86
N ARG A 227 -5.22 8.57 -2.63
CA ARG A 227 -4.73 7.32 -2.06
C ARG A 227 -5.87 6.29 -2.02
N LEU A 228 -5.63 5.13 -2.62
CA LEU A 228 -6.44 3.90 -2.52
C LEU A 228 -7.98 4.10 -2.29
N PRO A 229 -8.71 4.81 -3.17
CA PRO A 229 -10.11 5.22 -2.92
C PRO A 229 -11.13 4.07 -2.89
N LEU A 230 -10.70 2.83 -3.13
CA LEU A 230 -11.53 1.62 -3.10
C LEU A 230 -11.13 0.66 -1.97
N ALA A 231 -10.10 0.99 -1.19
CA ALA A 231 -9.46 0.04 -0.28
C ALA A 231 -9.99 0.08 1.15
N LYS A 232 -9.75 -1.04 1.84
CA LYS A 232 -9.86 -1.19 3.30
C LYS A 232 -8.51 -1.65 3.83
N THR A 233 -7.80 -0.75 4.50
CA THR A 233 -6.58 -1.03 5.27
C THR A 233 -6.96 -1.18 6.74
N LEU A 234 -6.46 -2.22 7.40
CA LEU A 234 -6.78 -2.56 8.79
C LEU A 234 -5.61 -3.29 9.48
N ILE A 235 -5.66 -3.41 10.80
CA ILE A 235 -4.79 -4.28 11.59
C ILE A 235 -5.64 -5.32 12.33
N VAL A 236 -5.28 -6.60 12.13
CA VAL A 236 -5.76 -7.72 12.94
C VAL A 236 -4.73 -8.03 14.02
N CYS A 237 -5.17 -8.12 15.27
CA CYS A 237 -4.39 -8.71 16.35
C CYS A 237 -4.83 -10.14 16.62
N ARG A 238 -3.86 -11.02 16.86
CA ARG A 238 -4.08 -12.36 17.39
C ARG A 238 -4.26 -12.29 18.90
N GLN A 239 -5.06 -13.20 19.44
CA GLN A 239 -5.16 -13.45 20.89
C GLN A 239 -4.12 -14.47 21.36
N MET A 240 -3.70 -15.39 20.48
CA MET A 240 -2.68 -16.41 20.77
C MET A 240 -1.65 -16.51 19.63
N GLN A 241 -0.43 -16.94 19.95
CA GLN A 241 0.61 -17.17 18.94
C GLN A 241 0.14 -18.19 17.90
N ASP A 242 0.53 -17.98 16.64
CA ASP A 242 0.22 -18.85 15.49
C ASP A 242 -1.29 -19.06 15.19
N GLN A 243 -2.19 -18.33 15.88
CA GLN A 243 -3.64 -18.32 15.60
C GLN A 243 -3.93 -17.90 14.15
N LYS A 244 -4.76 -18.65 13.42
CA LYS A 244 -5.21 -18.21 12.09
C LYS A 244 -6.10 -16.96 12.24
N ILE A 245 -5.88 -15.93 11.42
CA ILE A 245 -6.67 -14.69 11.48
C ILE A 245 -8.09 -14.82 10.91
N GLY A 246 -8.51 -16.01 10.46
CA GLY A 246 -9.84 -16.22 9.90
C GLY A 246 -10.01 -15.78 8.45
N ILE A 247 -9.02 -16.02 7.60
CA ILE A 247 -9.11 -15.75 6.15
C ILE A 247 -8.56 -16.93 5.36
N ASN A 248 -9.19 -17.24 4.23
CA ASN A 248 -8.72 -18.21 3.25
C ASN A 248 -8.66 -17.55 1.86
N PHE A 249 -7.57 -17.75 1.14
CA PHE A 249 -7.41 -17.31 -0.26
C PHE A 249 -7.90 -18.37 -1.26
N ASP A 250 -7.87 -18.08 -2.57
CA ASP A 250 -8.32 -19.01 -3.59
C ASP A 250 -7.36 -20.20 -3.82
N ASP A 251 -7.93 -21.35 -4.18
CA ASP A 251 -7.19 -22.60 -4.40
C ASP A 251 -6.28 -22.57 -5.65
N SER A 252 -6.25 -21.44 -6.38
CA SER A 252 -5.36 -21.18 -7.52
C SER A 252 -4.16 -20.29 -7.16
N GLY A 253 -3.95 -20.07 -5.86
CA GLY A 253 -2.77 -19.46 -5.26
C GLY A 253 -2.66 -17.94 -5.45
N THR A 254 -3.77 -17.25 -5.75
CA THR A 254 -3.79 -15.79 -5.89
C THR A 254 -4.17 -15.08 -4.60
N ASN A 255 -3.93 -13.77 -4.54
CA ASN A 255 -4.24 -12.92 -3.40
C ASN A 255 -5.76 -12.61 -3.24
N LYS A 256 -6.63 -13.32 -3.97
CA LYS A 256 -8.09 -13.18 -3.91
C LYS A 256 -8.66 -13.99 -2.75
N VAL A 257 -9.50 -13.35 -1.95
CA VAL A 257 -10.14 -13.95 -0.77
C VAL A 257 -11.26 -14.89 -1.23
N LYS A 258 -11.25 -16.10 -0.68
CA LYS A 258 -12.26 -17.16 -0.91
C LYS A 258 -13.31 -17.16 0.19
N SER A 259 -12.90 -16.98 1.45
CA SER A 259 -13.79 -16.79 2.59
C SER A 259 -13.12 -16.04 3.74
N ILE A 260 -13.94 -15.37 4.54
CA ILE A 260 -13.59 -14.87 5.87
C ILE A 260 -14.37 -15.73 6.88
N ASP A 261 -13.71 -16.15 7.94
CA ASP A 261 -14.29 -16.89 9.06
C ASP A 261 -15.01 -15.92 10.00
N PRO A 262 -16.34 -16.06 10.25
CA PRO A 262 -17.09 -15.10 11.07
C PRO A 262 -16.63 -15.05 12.53
N GLU A 263 -16.08 -16.15 13.07
CA GLU A 263 -15.52 -16.21 14.43
C GLU A 263 -14.01 -15.88 14.45
N GLY A 264 -13.44 -15.56 13.29
CA GLY A 264 -12.03 -15.29 13.11
C GLY A 264 -11.61 -13.86 13.50
N PRO A 265 -10.38 -13.65 13.99
CA PRO A 265 -9.88 -12.32 14.37
C PRO A 265 -10.07 -11.20 13.32
N LEU A 266 -10.04 -11.52 12.02
CA LEU A 266 -10.31 -10.57 10.94
C LEU A 266 -11.76 -10.09 10.93
N ALA A 267 -12.75 -10.97 11.13
CA ALA A 267 -14.16 -10.58 11.18
C ALA A 267 -14.43 -9.63 12.36
N CYS A 268 -13.80 -9.89 13.50
CA CYS A 268 -13.84 -9.03 14.69
C CYS A 268 -13.31 -7.59 14.46
N THR A 269 -12.59 -7.32 13.35
CA THR A 269 -12.21 -5.94 12.99
C THR A 269 -13.36 -5.13 12.40
N GLY A 270 -14.45 -5.76 11.98
CA GLY A 270 -15.57 -5.11 11.27
C GLY A 270 -15.41 -5.08 9.74
N LEU A 271 -14.48 -5.85 9.16
CA LEU A 271 -14.39 -6.01 7.70
C LEU A 271 -15.60 -6.79 7.17
N LEU A 272 -16.35 -6.18 6.25
CA LEU A 272 -17.46 -6.84 5.56
C LEU A 272 -16.96 -8.05 4.75
N PRO A 273 -17.69 -9.20 4.71
CA PRO A 273 -17.26 -10.39 3.97
C PRO A 273 -17.00 -10.18 2.47
N PHE A 274 -17.62 -9.16 1.87
CA PHE A 274 -17.48 -8.82 0.46
C PHE A 274 -17.32 -7.31 0.26
N ALA A 275 -16.62 -6.93 -0.80
CA ALA A 275 -16.45 -5.56 -1.24
C ALA A 275 -17.63 -5.08 -2.10
N PRO A 276 -17.96 -3.77 -2.07
CA PRO A 276 -18.76 -3.16 -3.13
C PRO A 276 -18.06 -3.31 -4.50
N SER A 277 -18.81 -3.75 -5.51
CA SER A 277 -18.31 -3.92 -6.88
C SER A 277 -17.92 -2.58 -7.50
N PHE A 278 -16.69 -2.52 -8.05
CA PHE A 278 -16.22 -1.39 -8.83
C PHE A 278 -16.96 -1.27 -10.17
N VAL A 279 -17.25 -2.41 -10.82
CA VAL A 279 -17.95 -2.45 -12.10
C VAL A 279 -19.45 -2.29 -11.87
N LYS A 280 -19.92 -1.04 -11.92
CA LYS A 280 -21.34 -0.69 -11.96
C LYS A 280 -22.01 -1.24 -13.21
N LYS A 281 -22.41 -2.52 -13.17
CA LYS A 281 -23.30 -3.13 -14.15
C LYS A 281 -24.60 -2.33 -14.17
N SER A 282 -24.78 -1.49 -15.19
CA SER A 282 -26.09 -0.89 -15.46
C SER A 282 -27.10 -2.02 -15.65
N ALA A 283 -28.24 -1.96 -14.98
CA ALA A 283 -29.31 -2.92 -15.18
C ALA A 283 -29.73 -2.87 -16.67
N SER A 284 -29.63 -3.99 -17.37
CA SER A 284 -29.82 -4.06 -18.81
C SER A 284 -31.31 -3.99 -19.19
N VAL A 285 -31.88 -2.80 -19.09
CA VAL A 285 -33.18 -2.47 -19.69
C VAL A 285 -32.95 -2.25 -21.19
N PRO A 286 -33.55 -3.05 -22.08
CA PRO A 286 -33.46 -2.81 -23.52
C PRO A 286 -34.36 -1.64 -23.94
N PHE A 287 -33.95 -1.00 -25.04
CA PHE A 287 -34.61 0.02 -25.88
C PHE A 287 -33.99 1.44 -25.87
N PRO A 288 -33.96 2.14 -27.02
CA PRO A 288 -33.17 3.36 -27.23
C PRO A 288 -34.01 4.66 -27.16
N MET A 289 -33.32 5.78 -27.42
CA MET A 289 -33.80 7.18 -27.43
C MET A 289 -33.99 7.78 -26.02
N SER A 290 -33.75 9.08 -25.79
CA SER A 290 -33.43 10.19 -26.70
C SER A 290 -32.31 11.11 -26.15
N VAL A 291 -31.86 12.05 -26.98
CA VAL A 291 -30.88 13.09 -26.62
C VAL A 291 -31.56 14.21 -25.81
N LEU A 292 -30.77 14.93 -25.00
CA LEU A 292 -31.12 16.08 -24.13
C LEU A 292 -31.92 15.78 -22.85
N ARG A 293 -31.18 15.72 -21.74
CA ARG A 293 -31.44 16.62 -20.60
C ARG A 293 -30.21 16.80 -19.71
N PHE A 294 -29.67 18.02 -19.69
CA PHE A 294 -28.89 18.54 -18.56
C PHE A 294 -29.85 19.25 -17.59
N LEU A 295 -29.33 19.55 -16.40
CA LEU A 295 -29.98 20.22 -15.25
C LEU A 295 -30.92 19.34 -14.41
N ASP A 296 -30.64 19.44 -13.11
CA ASP A 296 -31.42 19.09 -11.92
C ASP A 296 -32.04 17.68 -11.85
N GLN A 297 -31.41 16.79 -11.08
CA GLN A 297 -32.11 15.62 -10.55
C GLN A 297 -31.71 15.28 -9.11
N LYS A 298 -32.65 15.62 -8.22
CA LYS A 298 -32.75 15.29 -6.79
C LYS A 298 -32.44 13.82 -6.49
N GLN A 299 -31.59 13.61 -5.48
CA GLN A 299 -31.13 12.31 -4.97
C GLN A 299 -32.30 11.34 -4.64
N THR A 300 -32.47 10.28 -5.44
CA THR A 300 -33.29 9.07 -5.13
C THR A 300 -32.80 7.88 -5.96
N ASN A 301 -33.22 6.66 -5.57
CA ASN A 301 -32.95 5.37 -6.22
C ASN A 301 -31.48 4.90 -6.23
N SER A 302 -31.07 4.24 -5.15
CA SER A 302 -29.87 3.40 -5.10
C SER A 302 -30.00 2.24 -6.10
N ALA A 303 -29.11 2.18 -7.09
CA ALA A 303 -28.90 0.96 -7.86
C ALA A 303 -28.43 -0.16 -6.92
N PRO A 304 -28.81 -1.43 -7.16
CA PRO A 304 -28.39 -2.54 -6.30
C PRO A 304 -26.85 -2.63 -6.29
N VAL A 305 -26.27 -2.51 -5.10
CA VAL A 305 -24.83 -2.67 -4.89
C VAL A 305 -24.50 -4.15 -5.11
N ASN A 306 -23.91 -4.46 -6.27
CA ASN A 306 -23.33 -5.77 -6.49
C ASN A 306 -22.14 -5.92 -5.55
N PHE A 307 -21.99 -7.10 -4.94
CA PHE A 307 -20.87 -7.42 -4.06
C PHE A 307 -19.90 -8.38 -4.76
N VAL A 308 -18.61 -8.26 -4.46
CA VAL A 308 -17.52 -9.09 -5.00
C VAL A 308 -16.54 -9.48 -3.88
N PRO A 309 -15.76 -10.57 -4.03
CA PRO A 309 -14.72 -10.89 -3.06
C PRO A 309 -13.67 -9.78 -2.94
N TRP A 310 -13.01 -9.71 -1.79
CA TRP A 310 -11.81 -8.90 -1.62
C TRP A 310 -10.59 -9.55 -2.30
N THR A 311 -9.61 -8.73 -2.64
CA THR A 311 -8.25 -9.14 -3.03
C THR A 311 -7.27 -8.36 -2.15
N ALA A 312 -6.35 -9.04 -1.49
CA ALA A 312 -5.28 -8.39 -0.73
C ALA A 312 -4.26 -7.76 -1.69
N THR A 313 -3.81 -6.53 -1.38
CA THR A 313 -2.79 -5.80 -2.16
C THR A 313 -1.53 -5.49 -1.36
N GLU A 314 -1.63 -5.32 -0.04
CA GLU A 314 -0.49 -5.33 0.88
C GLU A 314 -0.77 -6.23 2.10
N ILE A 315 0.27 -6.86 2.64
CA ILE A 315 0.29 -7.50 3.97
C ILE A 315 1.53 -7.01 4.71
N ASN A 316 1.40 -6.56 5.95
CA ASN A 316 2.51 -6.07 6.79
C ASN A 316 3.35 -4.98 6.08
N HIS A 317 2.66 -4.04 5.43
CA HIS A 317 3.22 -2.96 4.58
C HIS A 317 4.07 -3.45 3.39
N ARG A 318 4.07 -4.75 3.08
CA ARG A 318 4.69 -5.32 1.88
C ARG A 318 3.64 -5.45 0.77
N PRO A 319 3.83 -4.82 -0.41
CA PRO A 319 2.95 -5.01 -1.56
C PRO A 319 3.06 -6.44 -2.10
N LEU A 320 1.92 -7.00 -2.47
CA LEU A 320 1.80 -8.35 -3.04
C LEU A 320 1.85 -8.31 -4.55
N ASN A 321 2.42 -9.34 -5.19
CA ASN A 321 2.45 -9.42 -6.65
C ASN A 321 1.13 -10.01 -7.18
N PRO A 322 0.30 -9.25 -7.94
CA PRO A 322 -1.03 -9.68 -8.36
C PRO A 322 -1.01 -10.65 -9.57
N PHE A 323 0.19 -11.00 -10.05
CA PHE A 323 0.41 -12.03 -11.07
C PHE A 323 1.06 -13.29 -10.52
N PHE A 324 1.45 -13.29 -9.24
CA PHE A 324 2.03 -14.44 -8.57
C PHE A 324 0.93 -15.44 -8.18
N LYS A 325 1.28 -16.73 -8.21
CA LYS A 325 0.35 -17.86 -8.06
C LYS A 325 0.93 -18.98 -7.19
N GLN A 326 1.68 -18.62 -6.16
CA GLN A 326 2.32 -19.56 -5.23
C GLN A 326 2.03 -19.14 -3.78
N HIS A 327 0.78 -18.78 -3.49
CA HIS A 327 0.28 -18.58 -2.12
C HIS A 327 1.03 -17.49 -1.31
N GLU A 328 1.49 -16.42 -1.97
CA GLU A 328 2.21 -15.32 -1.29
C GLU A 328 1.35 -14.67 -0.18
N ALA A 329 0.05 -14.50 -0.42
CA ALA A 329 -0.87 -13.98 0.58
C ALA A 329 -1.02 -14.91 1.80
N ASP A 330 -1.23 -16.22 1.57
CA ASP A 330 -1.31 -17.22 2.65
C ASP A 330 0.00 -17.27 3.47
N LEU A 331 1.16 -17.26 2.79
CA LEU A 331 2.48 -17.34 3.41
C LEU A 331 2.79 -16.12 4.30
N LEU A 332 2.39 -14.91 3.88
CA LEU A 332 2.64 -13.69 4.64
C LEU A 332 1.68 -13.52 5.82
N ILE A 333 0.41 -13.91 5.67
CA ILE A 333 -0.54 -13.98 6.79
C ILE A 333 -0.22 -15.11 7.78
N GLY A 334 0.45 -16.17 7.30
CA GLY A 334 1.05 -17.22 8.12
C GLY A 334 2.27 -16.79 8.95
N ALA A 335 2.81 -15.58 8.75
CA ALA A 335 3.95 -15.09 9.55
C ALA A 335 3.57 -14.93 11.03
N ARG A 336 4.44 -15.38 11.96
CA ARG A 336 4.13 -15.59 13.40
C ARG A 336 3.80 -14.36 14.27
N GLY A 337 3.78 -13.14 13.71
CA GLY A 337 3.60 -11.91 14.50
C GLY A 337 2.21 -11.82 15.16
N MET A 338 2.12 -11.30 16.40
CA MET A 338 0.84 -11.11 17.09
C MET A 338 -0.07 -10.05 16.43
N VAL A 339 0.48 -9.27 15.50
CA VAL A 339 -0.18 -8.16 14.81
C VAL A 339 0.08 -8.31 13.31
N ILE A 340 -0.96 -8.16 12.49
CA ILE A 340 -0.87 -8.19 11.02
C ILE A 340 -1.66 -7.02 10.43
N SER A 341 -1.03 -6.22 9.57
CA SER A 341 -1.72 -5.21 8.74
C SER A 341 -2.07 -5.80 7.38
N VAL A 342 -3.24 -5.47 6.85
CA VAL A 342 -3.68 -5.91 5.51
C VAL A 342 -4.42 -4.79 4.81
N THR A 343 -4.11 -4.58 3.52
CA THR A 343 -4.89 -3.73 2.61
C THR A 343 -5.65 -4.61 1.63
N PHE A 344 -6.97 -4.43 1.56
CA PHE A 344 -7.87 -5.13 0.64
C PHE A 344 -8.51 -4.19 -0.38
N GLN A 345 -8.74 -4.66 -1.59
CA GLN A 345 -9.48 -3.96 -2.66
C GLN A 345 -10.48 -4.88 -3.38
N PRO A 346 -11.50 -4.36 -4.09
CA PRO A 346 -12.48 -5.17 -4.81
C PRO A 346 -11.84 -6.05 -5.89
N SER A 347 -12.20 -7.34 -5.94
CA SER A 347 -11.63 -8.26 -6.93
C SER A 347 -11.88 -7.83 -8.38
N ASP A 348 -13.04 -7.25 -8.69
CA ASP A 348 -13.39 -6.86 -10.06
C ASP A 348 -12.58 -5.66 -10.56
N PHE A 349 -12.27 -4.71 -9.67
CA PHE A 349 -11.27 -3.66 -9.89
C PHE A 349 -9.89 -4.27 -10.16
N MET A 350 -9.40 -5.14 -9.27
CA MET A 350 -8.07 -5.75 -9.42
C MET A 350 -7.96 -6.59 -10.70
N GLU A 351 -9.01 -7.35 -11.06
CA GLU A 351 -9.09 -8.07 -12.32
C GLU A 351 -9.10 -7.14 -13.54
N ALA A 352 -9.77 -5.99 -13.48
CA ALA A 352 -9.76 -4.98 -14.54
C ALA A 352 -8.38 -4.31 -14.69
N LEU A 353 -7.78 -3.90 -13.57
CA LEU A 353 -6.44 -3.31 -13.49
C LEU A 353 -5.39 -4.29 -14.05
N CYS A 354 -5.38 -5.54 -13.59
CA CYS A 354 -4.49 -6.59 -14.08
C CYS A 354 -4.68 -6.92 -15.56
N ARG A 355 -5.91 -6.92 -16.08
CA ARG A 355 -6.19 -7.09 -17.52
C ARG A 355 -5.62 -5.97 -18.39
N LYS A 356 -5.47 -4.76 -17.84
CA LYS A 356 -4.83 -3.62 -18.52
C LYS A 356 -3.31 -3.66 -18.37
N ILE A 357 -2.78 -3.93 -17.18
CA ILE A 357 -1.33 -4.06 -16.91
C ILE A 357 -0.68 -5.11 -17.84
N ARG A 358 -1.31 -6.27 -18.05
CA ARG A 358 -0.80 -7.31 -18.96
C ARG A 358 -0.59 -6.84 -20.41
N LYS A 359 -1.22 -5.73 -20.83
CA LYS A 359 -1.05 -5.12 -22.17
C LYS A 359 0.12 -4.12 -22.23
N LEU A 360 0.70 -3.75 -21.09
CA LEU A 360 1.90 -2.91 -21.05
C LEU A 360 3.13 -3.73 -21.44
N LYS A 361 4.04 -3.10 -22.19
CA LYS A 361 5.37 -3.68 -22.45
C LYS A 361 6.10 -3.86 -21.12
N SER A 362 6.87 -4.94 -21.01
CA SER A 362 7.68 -5.25 -19.82
C SER A 362 6.92 -5.33 -18.50
N HIS A 363 5.60 -5.60 -18.47
CA HIS A 363 4.77 -5.52 -17.26
C HIS A 363 5.32 -6.24 -16.00
N ARG A 364 6.18 -7.25 -16.16
CA ARG A 364 6.87 -7.94 -15.06
C ARG A 364 7.94 -7.11 -14.33
N THR A 365 8.31 -5.93 -14.83
CA THR A 365 9.29 -5.04 -14.18
C THR A 365 8.65 -4.04 -13.22
N PHE A 366 7.34 -4.13 -12.97
CA PHE A 366 6.58 -3.28 -12.05
C PHE A 366 6.20 -4.00 -10.74
N PHE A 367 6.84 -5.15 -10.46
CA PHE A 367 6.62 -6.07 -9.34
C PHE A 367 7.93 -6.82 -9.02
#